data_AF-A0A227J7T8-F1
#
_entry.id   AF-A0A227J7T8-F1
#
_cell.length_a   1.000
_cell.length_b   1.000
_cell.length_c   1.000
_cell.angle_alpha   90.00
_cell.angle_beta   90.00
_cell.angle_gamma   90.00
#
_symmetry.space_group_name_H-M   'P 1'
#
loop_
_entity.id
_entity.type
_entity.pdbx_description
1 polymer ?
#
loop_
_entity_poly.entity_id
_entity_poly.type
_entity_poly.pdbx_seq_one_letter_code
_entity_poly.pdbx_strand_id
1 'polypeptide(L)'
;VEIVTTYDRSTLINAAVDNLWKKLAEEFIVVAIVCALFLFHIRSSLVIALSLPVGILAAFIVMHSQGINANIMSLGGIAIAIGAMVDGAIVMIENVHKHIERTPLTDKNRWQVIGKAAEEVG
;
A
#
# COMPACT_ATOMS: atom_id res chain seq x y z
N VAL A 1 33.92 -24.59 26.78
CA VAL A 1 32.76 -25.10 26.00
C VAL A 1 32.37 -24.00 25.05
N GLU A 2 32.57 -24.19 23.76
CA GLU A 2 32.25 -23.21 22.72
C GLU A 2 30.77 -23.41 22.36
N ILE A 3 29.93 -22.40 22.64
CA ILE A 3 28.50 -22.48 22.37
C ILE A 3 28.30 -22.19 20.89
N VAL A 4 28.23 -23.24 20.08
CA VAL A 4 27.88 -23.17 18.67
C VAL A 4 26.37 -23.03 18.56
N THR A 5 25.89 -21.86 18.09
CA THR A 5 24.47 -21.58 17.87
C THR A 5 23.95 -22.41 16.69
N THR A 6 23.24 -23.49 16.97
CA THR A 6 22.71 -24.43 15.96
C THR A 6 21.38 -24.00 15.34
N TYR A 7 20.70 -22.99 15.90
CA TYR A 7 19.42 -22.49 15.39
C TYR A 7 19.25 -21.00 15.74
N ASP A 8 19.58 -20.12 14.80
CA ASP A 8 19.42 -18.67 14.99
C ASP A 8 18.32 -18.11 14.10
N ARG A 9 17.11 -17.97 14.66
CA ARG A 9 15.97 -17.33 13.96
C ARG A 9 16.22 -15.86 13.63
N SER A 10 17.22 -15.23 14.26
CA SER A 10 17.58 -13.83 14.00
C SER A 10 18.08 -13.64 12.57
N THR A 11 18.72 -14.65 11.99
CA THR A 11 19.15 -14.60 10.57
C THR A 11 17.97 -14.55 9.60
N LEU A 12 16.92 -15.34 9.86
CA LEU A 12 15.68 -15.32 9.09
C LEU A 12 14.89 -14.02 9.28
N ILE A 13 14.85 -13.49 10.50
CA ILE A 13 14.18 -12.21 10.80
C ILE A 13 14.91 -11.06 10.10
N ASN A 14 16.24 -10.98 10.23
CA ASN A 14 17.02 -9.93 9.55
C ASN A 14 16.91 -10.03 8.03
N ALA A 15 16.95 -11.24 7.46
CA ALA A 15 16.75 -11.44 6.03
C ALA A 15 15.34 -11.04 5.56
N ALA A 16 14.30 -11.29 6.37
CA ALA A 16 12.94 -10.86 6.08
C ALA A 16 12.80 -9.34 6.14
N VAL A 17 13.42 -8.69 7.13
CA VAL A 17 13.44 -7.23 7.29
C VAL A 17 14.18 -6.56 6.13
N ASP A 18 15.34 -7.07 5.73
CA ASP A 18 16.11 -6.54 4.59
C ASP A 18 15.36 -6.72 3.28
N ASN A 19 14.71 -7.87 3.06
CA ASN A 19 13.87 -8.09 1.89
C ASN A 19 12.66 -7.15 1.87
N LEU A 20 12.02 -6.93 3.03
CA LEU A 20 10.91 -6.01 3.15
C LEU A 20 11.33 -4.58 2.80
N TRP A 21 12.45 -4.10 3.36
CA TRP A 21 12.98 -2.78 3.04
C TRP A 21 13.28 -2.61 1.56
N LYS A 22 13.90 -3.62 0.94
CA LYS A 22 14.22 -3.58 -0.48
C LYS A 22 12.95 -3.57 -1.34
N LYS A 23 11.94 -4.37 -1.00
CA LYS A 23 10.67 -4.44 -1.74
C LYS A 23 9.85 -3.17 -1.59
N LEU A 24 9.75 -2.63 -0.37
CA LEU A 24 9.10 -1.33 -0.13
C LEU A 24 9.78 -0.21 -0.93
N ALA A 25 11.11 -0.19 -1.00
CA ALA A 25 11.84 0.81 -1.78
C ALA A 25 11.58 0.66 -3.29
N GLU A 26 11.60 -0.57 -3.83
CA GLU A 26 11.27 -0.86 -5.23
C GLU A 26 9.83 -0.43 -5.56
N GLU A 27 8.86 -0.78 -4.72
CA GLU A 27 7.44 -0.42 -4.90
C GLU A 27 7.21 1.09 -4.79
N PHE A 28 7.83 1.75 -3.82
CA PHE A 28 7.73 3.20 -3.65
C PHE A 28 8.21 3.95 -4.89
N ILE A 29 9.32 3.51 -5.49
CA ILE A 29 9.85 4.11 -6.72
C ILE A 29 8.87 3.92 -7.89
N VAL A 30 8.33 2.71 -8.07
CA VAL A 30 7.36 2.42 -9.14
C VAL A 30 6.10 3.27 -8.97
N VAL A 31 5.57 3.37 -7.74
CA VAL A 31 4.38 4.16 -7.43
C VAL A 31 4.64 5.65 -7.63
N ALA A 32 5.82 6.16 -7.25
CA ALA A 32 6.21 7.54 -7.50
C ALA A 32 6.25 7.86 -9.01
N ILE A 33 6.77 6.95 -9.84
CA ILE A 33 6.79 7.09 -11.30
C ILE A 33 5.37 7.07 -11.88
N VAL A 34 4.53 6.10 -11.49
CA VAL A 34 3.14 5.99 -11.95
C VAL A 34 2.36 7.24 -11.54
N CYS A 35 2.51 7.71 -10.30
CA CYS A 35 1.88 8.94 -9.85
C CYS A 35 2.34 10.18 -10.63
N ALA A 36 3.64 10.29 -10.91
CA ALA A 36 4.18 11.39 -11.70
C ALA A 36 3.64 11.40 -13.14
N LEU A 37 3.42 10.22 -13.72
CA LEU A 37 2.86 10.07 -15.06
C LEU A 37 1.35 10.32 -15.13
N PHE A 38 0.57 9.86 -14.15
CA PHE A 38 -0.89 9.88 -14.23
C PHE A 38 -1.55 11.13 -13.64
N LEU A 39 -1.01 11.69 -12.56
CA LEU A 39 -1.84 12.58 -11.74
C LEU A 39 -1.67 14.07 -12.00
N PHE A 40 -0.51 14.59 -12.42
CA PHE A 40 -0.22 16.05 -12.45
C PHE A 40 -0.57 16.84 -11.14
N HIS A 41 -1.03 16.13 -10.10
CA HIS A 41 -1.59 16.59 -8.83
C HIS A 41 -1.02 15.73 -7.69
N ILE A 42 0.01 16.27 -7.05
CA ILE A 42 0.82 15.63 -6.00
C ILE A 42 -0.03 15.18 -4.78
N ARG A 43 -1.14 15.89 -4.48
CA ARG A 43 -1.95 15.59 -3.28
C ARG A 43 -2.70 14.26 -3.35
N SER A 44 -3.23 13.91 -4.53
CA SER A 44 -3.95 12.63 -4.70
C SER A 44 -3.00 11.45 -4.73
N SER A 45 -1.81 11.65 -5.32
CA SER A 45 -0.72 10.67 -5.33
C SER A 45 -0.25 10.30 -3.92
N LEU A 46 -0.17 11.27 -3.01
CA LEU A 46 0.19 11.04 -1.60
C LEU A 46 -0.77 10.08 -0.89
N VAL A 47 -2.06 10.09 -1.23
CA VAL A 47 -3.05 9.18 -0.60
C VAL A 47 -2.77 7.73 -0.99
N ILE A 48 -2.47 7.47 -2.26
CA ILE A 48 -2.11 6.13 -2.75
C ILE A 48 -0.78 5.69 -2.13
N ALA A 49 0.22 6.57 -2.15
CA ALA A 49 1.54 6.29 -1.59
C ALA A 49 1.50 5.97 -0.09
N LEU A 50 0.59 6.57 0.67
CA LEU A 50 0.37 6.25 2.10
C LEU A 50 -0.42 4.96 2.31
N SER A 51 -1.35 4.64 1.40
CA SER A 51 -2.17 3.43 1.50
C SER A 51 -1.31 2.16 1.43
N LEU A 52 -0.34 2.11 0.51
CA LEU A 52 0.56 0.98 0.31
C LEU A 52 1.30 0.51 1.58
N PRO A 53 2.09 1.35 2.28
CA PRO A 53 2.74 0.96 3.53
C PRO A 53 1.75 0.48 4.59
N VAL A 54 0.58 1.11 4.69
CA VAL A 54 -0.46 0.71 5.66
C VAL A 54 -1.00 -0.68 5.34
N GLY A 55 -1.30 -0.97 4.07
CA GLY A 55 -1.76 -2.30 3.63
C GLY A 55 -0.72 -3.38 3.85
N ILE A 56 0.55 -3.10 3.55
CA ILE A 56 1.67 -4.01 3.77
C ILE A 56 1.83 -4.31 5.26
N LEU A 57 1.85 -3.27 6.10
CA LEU A 57 1.95 -3.44 7.56
C LEU A 57 0.77 -4.26 8.11
N ALA A 58 -0.45 -4.01 7.63
CA ALA A 58 -1.61 -4.81 8.01
C ALA A 58 -1.46 -6.28 7.62
N ALA A 59 -0.94 -6.58 6.42
CA ALA A 59 -0.66 -7.94 6.00
C ALA A 59 0.38 -8.61 6.91
N PHE A 60 1.46 -7.91 7.28
CA PHE A 60 2.47 -8.43 8.22
C PHE A 60 1.92 -8.67 9.62
N ILE A 61 1.03 -7.81 10.12
CA ILE A 61 0.36 -8.00 11.42
C ILE A 61 -0.46 -9.29 11.41
N VAL A 62 -1.24 -9.52 10.36
CA VAL A 62 -2.05 -10.74 10.20
C VAL A 62 -1.16 -11.98 10.06
N MET A 63 -0.11 -11.90 9.23
CA MET A 63 0.85 -12.99 9.07
C MET A 63 1.53 -13.34 10.39
N HIS A 64 1.92 -12.33 11.17
CA HIS A 64 2.53 -12.54 12.48
C HIS A 64 1.55 -13.20 13.46
N SER A 65 0.29 -12.74 13.50
CA SER A 65 -0.77 -13.33 14.32
C SER A 65 -1.07 -14.79 13.95
N GLN A 66 -0.91 -15.16 12.67
CA GLN A 66 -1.13 -16.53 12.18
C GLN A 66 0.14 -17.39 12.22
N GLY A 67 1.28 -16.84 12.62
CA GLY A 67 2.57 -17.54 12.63
C GLY A 67 3.12 -17.85 11.23
N ILE A 68 2.64 -17.15 10.20
CA ILE A 68 3.11 -17.32 8.82
C ILE A 68 4.46 -16.61 8.66
N ASN A 69 5.47 -17.38 8.27
CA ASN A 69 6.80 -16.84 7.99
C ASN A 69 6.81 -16.05 6.68
N ALA A 70 7.59 -14.96 6.66
CA ALA A 70 7.86 -14.19 5.45
C ALA A 70 8.79 -14.98 4.52
N ASN A 71 8.21 -15.74 3.60
CA ASN A 71 8.91 -16.49 2.57
C ASN A 71 8.54 -15.99 1.18
N ILE A 72 9.21 -16.48 0.14
CA ILE A 72 9.01 -16.03 -1.24
C ILE A 72 7.55 -16.21 -1.70
N MET A 73 6.86 -17.26 -1.24
CA MET A 73 5.46 -17.52 -1.59
C MET A 73 4.52 -16.52 -0.91
N SER A 74 4.71 -16.24 0.38
CA SER A 74 3.88 -15.26 1.11
C SER A 74 4.14 -13.83 0.63
N LEU A 75 5.41 -13.46 0.40
CA LEU A 75 5.79 -12.16 -0.14
C LEU A 75 5.30 -11.99 -1.59
N GLY A 76 5.32 -13.07 -2.39
CA GLY A 76 4.73 -13.09 -3.73
C GLY A 76 3.22 -12.85 -3.71
N GLY A 77 2.51 -13.40 -2.73
CA GLY A 77 1.08 -13.13 -2.52
C GLY A 77 0.80 -11.66 -2.17
N ILE A 78 1.61 -11.07 -1.28
CA ILE A 78 1.52 -9.63 -0.95
C ILE A 78 1.76 -8.78 -2.21
N ALA A 79 2.77 -9.10 -3.01
CA ALA A 79 3.09 -8.36 -4.23
C ALA A 79 1.92 -8.37 -5.25
N ILE A 80 1.23 -9.50 -5.42
CA ILE A 80 0.02 -9.57 -6.28
C ILE A 80 -1.13 -8.75 -5.68
N ALA A 81 -1.34 -8.86 -4.36
CA ALA A 81 -2.40 -8.15 -3.66
C ALA A 81 -2.24 -6.63 -3.75
N ILE A 82 -1.00 -6.14 -3.70
CA ILE A 82 -0.67 -4.72 -3.86
C ILE A 82 -1.19 -4.18 -5.21
N GLY A 83 -1.04 -4.95 -6.30
CA GLY A 83 -1.55 -4.54 -7.61
C GLY A 83 -3.06 -4.32 -7.60
N ALA A 84 -3.82 -5.26 -7.05
CA ALA A 84 -5.27 -5.14 -6.92
C ALA A 84 -5.70 -4.02 -5.96
N MET A 85 -4.96 -3.82 -4.87
CA MET A 85 -5.23 -2.76 -3.90
C MET A 85 -5.02 -1.36 -4.49
N VAL A 86 -3.93 -1.18 -5.26
CA VAL A 86 -3.62 0.10 -5.91
C VAL A 86 -4.64 0.41 -6.99
N ASP A 87 -5.11 -0.58 -7.75
CA ASP A 87 -6.15 -0.41 -8.76
C ASP A 87 -7.44 0.19 -8.16
N GLY A 88 -7.96 -0.41 -7.08
CA GLY A 88 -9.13 0.13 -6.38
C GLY A 88 -8.93 1.54 -5.81
N ALA A 89 -7.73 1.83 -5.30
CA ALA A 89 -7.39 3.16 -4.80
C ALA A 89 -7.34 4.22 -5.92
N ILE A 90 -6.81 3.86 -7.10
CA ILE A 90 -6.76 4.74 -8.27
C ILE A 90 -8.18 5.04 -8.75
N VAL A 91 -9.03 4.02 -8.93
CA VAL A 91 -10.41 4.20 -9.42
C VAL A 91 -11.21 5.10 -8.49
N MET A 92 -11.08 4.92 -7.17
CA MET A 92 -11.75 5.78 -6.19
C MET A 92 -11.28 7.23 -6.28
N ILE A 93 -9.98 7.47 -6.38
CA ILE A 93 -9.42 8.82 -6.48
C ILE A 93 -9.82 9.50 -7.78
N GLU A 94 -9.84 8.77 -8.89
CA GLU A 94 -10.30 9.29 -10.17
C GLU A 94 -11.79 9.67 -10.09
N ASN A 95 -12.62 8.83 -9.48
CA ASN A 95 -14.05 9.15 -9.32
C ASN A 95 -14.26 10.38 -8.45
N VAL A 96 -13.52 10.51 -7.35
CA VAL A 96 -13.52 11.72 -6.51
C VAL A 96 -13.11 12.94 -7.34
N HIS A 97 -12.06 12.85 -8.15
CA HIS A 97 -11.59 13.96 -8.98
C HIS A 97 -12.66 14.39 -10.00
N LYS A 98 -13.31 13.42 -10.65
CA LYS A 98 -14.42 13.64 -11.59
C LYS A 98 -15.62 14.32 -10.95
N HIS A 99 -15.92 14.00 -9.69
CA HIS A 99 -16.97 14.65 -8.92
C HIS A 99 -16.64 16.10 -8.54
N ILE A 100 -15.37 16.35 -8.18
CA ILE A 100 -14.87 17.69 -7.84
C ILE A 100 -14.86 18.61 -9.07
N GLU A 101 -14.57 18.07 -10.25
CA GLU A 101 -14.62 18.84 -11.50
C GLU A 101 -16.05 19.28 -11.86
N ARG A 102 -17.03 18.41 -11.61
CA ARG A 102 -18.46 18.70 -11.86
C ARG A 102 -19.10 19.58 -10.79
N THR A 103 -18.65 19.46 -9.53
CA THR A 103 -19.20 20.18 -8.39
C THR A 103 -18.07 20.88 -7.63
N PRO A 104 -17.93 22.22 -7.72
CA PRO A 104 -16.87 22.93 -7.04
C PRO A 104 -16.92 22.68 -5.52
N LEU A 105 -15.78 22.28 -4.97
CA LEU A 105 -15.65 21.98 -3.54
C LEU A 105 -15.80 23.27 -2.72
N THR A 106 -16.77 23.24 -1.81
CA THR A 106 -16.99 24.24 -0.75
C THR A 106 -16.85 23.52 0.58
N ASP A 107 -16.35 24.15 1.64
CA ASP A 107 -16.14 23.48 2.95
C ASP A 107 -17.38 22.76 3.50
N LYS A 108 -18.58 23.22 3.12
CA LYS A 108 -19.86 22.59 3.49
C LYS A 108 -20.19 21.32 2.71
N ASN A 109 -19.69 21.16 1.48
CA ASN A 109 -20.04 20.06 0.57
C ASN A 109 -18.95 18.97 0.45
N ARG A 110 -17.72 19.22 0.93
CA ARG A 110 -16.58 18.28 0.73
C ARG A 110 -16.90 16.86 1.18
N TRP A 111 -17.52 16.72 2.36
CA TRP A 111 -17.89 15.40 2.89
C TRP A 111 -18.96 14.70 2.03
N GLN A 112 -19.94 15.45 1.54
CA GLN A 112 -21.02 14.91 0.70
C GLN A 112 -20.50 14.47 -0.67
N VAL A 113 -19.58 15.25 -1.26
CA VAL A 113 -18.98 14.94 -2.56
C VAL A 113 -18.08 13.70 -2.47
N ILE A 114 -17.24 13.61 -1.43
CA ILE A 114 -16.41 12.43 -1.18
C ILE A 114 -17.28 11.21 -0.88
N GLY A 115 -18.32 11.36 -0.06
CA GLY A 115 -19.25 10.27 0.26
C GLY A 115 -19.98 9.72 -0.96
N LYS A 116 -20.49 10.60 -1.85
CA LYS A 116 -21.10 10.17 -3.11
C LYS A 116 -20.12 9.44 -4.03
N ALA A 117 -18.91 9.96 -4.17
CA ALA A 117 -17.89 9.31 -4.99
C ALA A 117 -17.52 7.92 -4.45
N ALA A 118 -17.57 7.74 -3.12
CA ALA A 118 -17.35 6.45 -2.46
C ALA A 118 -18.51 5.48 -2.68
N GLU A 119 -19.76 5.94 -2.64
CA GLU A 119 -20.97 5.12 -2.83
C GLU A 119 -21.07 4.52 -4.25
N GLU A 120 -20.49 5.18 -5.26
CA GLU A 120 -20.51 4.68 -6.64
C GLU A 120 -19.46 3.61 -6.94
N VAL A 121 -18.41 3.50 -6.12
CA VAL A 121 -17.22 2.68 -6.41
C VAL A 121 -16.95 1.64 -5.31
N GLY A 122 -17.53 1.82 -4.11
CA GLY A 122 -17.45 0.88 -2.98
C GLY A 122 -18.55 -0.16 -2.98
#